data_AF-A0AA38RSL6-F1
#
_entry.id   AF-A0AA38RSL6-F1
#
_cell.length_a   1.000
_cell.length_b   1.000
_cell.length_c   1.000
_cell.angle_alpha   90.00
_cell.angle_beta   90.00
_cell.angle_gamma   90.00
#
_symmetry.space_group_name_H-M   'P 1'
#
loop_
_entity.id
_entity.type
_entity.pdbx_description
1 polymer ?
#
loop_
_entity_poly.entity_id
_entity_poly.type
_entity_poly.pdbx_seq_one_letter_code
_entity_poly.pdbx_strand_id
1 'polypeptide(L)'
;MGRGLAFRTLRAAAPTSGPARCCLPARRAGQQQRLIHSTRGQRSEALGTAARLPDAEPVPPRSPRRSVTIADILERRAKAGRLVAGTAATADINLFKAPFSAGKPRARRWDHHLSAESLSRGPCVLKQAAQHLKKPGLISLGGGLPCAENFPLESLTLRVPSPDAGFTEEATRAAGRTARIGKYDAAAGVEAAEFDLSVALNYHQAGGSPQLLRWVVEHTELVCDPPYADWASCLTVGSTAALEQALRMFCDKDRGDAILTEEYSFSTALETAAPLGVKVFGVPIDGEGLSPQAMDEMLSSWDPAARGGARRPHVLYTVPSGQNPTGATQSAERRKAIYEVCRKHDVFIFEDEPYYFLQMPPAHAGEQAAAEAETVDEFLGSLIPSLLSIDTDGRVMRMDSFSKVVVPGSRVGWVTASEQVIERYLRHAEVCNQGPSGISQVVLWQLLDEQWGHEGYLKWLMHLRGEYTRRRDVMVAACDKFLPAEVVSWNAPVAGMFYWLKVDHTRHPDASHRSIREIEDEIFDLCIEKGVLVAKGSWFMAEQDKEPSGLFFRATFAAASPDKMTEAIHRFGDAVRQSYRMN
;
A
#
# COMPACT_ATOMS: atom_id res chain seq x y z
N MET A 1 6.48 13.74 62.72
CA MET A 1 6.01 15.09 63.12
C MET A 1 5.26 15.65 61.92
N GLY A 2 3.95 15.82 61.83
CA GLY A 2 2.91 16.07 62.84
C GLY A 2 2.33 17.48 62.61
N ARG A 3 1.01 17.57 62.33
CA ARG A 3 0.07 18.74 62.17
C ARG A 3 -0.42 18.90 60.71
N GLY A 4 -1.71 18.82 60.31
CA GLY A 4 -3.02 19.05 60.98
C GLY A 4 -3.25 20.57 61.14
N LEU A 5 -4.28 21.30 60.68
CA LEU A 5 -5.72 21.18 60.38
C LEU A 5 -6.03 22.37 59.38
N ALA A 6 -7.15 22.57 58.69
CA ALA A 6 -8.55 22.64 59.16
C ALA A 6 -9.56 22.73 58.00
N PHE A 7 -10.73 22.13 58.21
CA PHE A 7 -11.97 22.32 57.46
C PHE A 7 -12.62 23.70 57.72
N ARG A 8 -13.31 24.26 56.72
CA ARG A 8 -14.38 25.25 56.93
C ARG A 8 -15.56 24.97 56.00
N THR A 9 -16.69 24.66 56.64
CA THR A 9 -18.05 24.54 56.10
C THR A 9 -18.70 25.91 55.92
N LEU A 10 -19.44 26.11 54.83
CA LEU A 10 -20.50 27.12 54.71
C LEU A 10 -21.68 26.55 53.90
N ARG A 11 -22.80 26.28 54.58
CA ARG A 11 -24.20 26.33 54.07
C ARG A 11 -24.63 27.82 54.14
N ALA A 12 -25.58 28.40 53.40
CA ALA A 12 -26.69 27.97 52.56
C ALA A 12 -27.10 29.17 51.66
N ALA A 13 -27.83 28.92 50.56
CA ALA A 13 -29.09 29.61 50.19
C ALA A 13 -29.59 29.10 48.82
N ALA A 14 -30.83 28.60 48.79
CA ALA A 14 -31.58 28.32 47.57
C ALA A 14 -32.31 29.59 47.08
N PRO A 15 -32.68 29.64 45.79
CA PRO A 15 -34.08 29.93 45.51
C PRO A 15 -34.71 29.01 44.45
N THR A 16 -35.96 28.65 44.73
CA THR A 16 -36.92 27.97 43.85
C THR A 16 -37.81 29.00 43.13
N SER A 17 -37.94 28.88 41.81
CA SER A 17 -39.12 29.29 40.99
C SER A 17 -38.79 28.98 39.52
N GLY A 18 -39.35 27.95 38.87
CA GLY A 18 -40.68 27.91 38.26
C GLY A 18 -40.52 27.52 36.78
N PRO A 19 -41.39 26.68 36.16
CA PRO A 19 -41.10 26.08 34.87
C PRO A 19 -41.54 26.99 33.71
N ALA A 20 -40.61 27.36 32.83
CA ALA A 20 -40.93 28.02 31.57
C ALA A 20 -41.39 26.98 30.53
N ARG A 21 -42.70 26.99 30.25
CA ARG A 21 -43.29 26.38 29.05
C ARG A 21 -42.74 27.10 27.83
N CYS A 22 -42.10 26.38 26.90
CA CYS A 22 -41.85 26.90 25.56
C CYS A 22 -42.52 25.99 24.54
N CYS A 23 -43.48 26.58 23.83
CA CYS A 23 -44.29 25.98 22.79
C CYS A 23 -43.45 25.72 21.54
N LEU A 24 -43.46 24.47 21.04
CA LEU A 24 -43.03 24.14 19.68
C LEU A 24 -44.21 24.35 18.71
N PRO A 25 -44.04 25.05 17.58
CA PRO A 25 -45.00 24.99 16.50
C PRO A 25 -44.72 23.78 15.61
N ALA A 26 -45.79 23.06 15.29
CA ALA A 26 -45.81 21.97 14.33
C ALA A 26 -45.96 22.46 12.88
N ARG A 27 -45.57 21.58 11.95
CA ARG A 27 -45.82 21.53 10.48
C ARG A 27 -44.73 22.22 9.62
N ARG A 28 -44.26 21.65 8.51
CA ARG A 28 -44.97 20.89 7.45
C ARG A 28 -43.99 20.04 6.63
N ALA A 29 -44.52 18.97 6.04
CA ALA A 29 -43.86 18.02 5.16
C ALA A 29 -43.47 18.58 3.78
N GLY A 30 -42.49 17.93 3.13
CA GLY A 30 -42.46 17.79 1.68
C GLY A 30 -41.10 17.91 1.01
N GLN A 31 -40.34 16.80 0.91
CA GLN A 31 -39.63 16.39 -0.31
C GLN A 31 -39.09 14.97 -0.12
N GLN A 32 -39.61 14.01 -0.90
CA GLN A 32 -39.12 12.64 -0.97
C GLN A 32 -37.73 12.65 -1.61
N GLN A 33 -36.67 12.51 -0.81
CA GLN A 33 -35.36 12.05 -1.30
C GLN A 33 -35.42 10.54 -1.46
N ARG A 34 -35.11 10.03 -2.65
CA ARG A 34 -34.89 8.60 -2.89
C ARG A 34 -33.56 8.20 -2.24
N LEU A 35 -33.61 7.81 -0.98
CA LEU A 35 -32.58 7.01 -0.32
C LEU A 35 -32.67 5.58 -0.88
N ILE A 36 -31.53 4.98 -1.21
CA ILE A 36 -31.48 3.60 -1.68
C ILE A 36 -31.89 2.69 -0.52
N HIS A 37 -33.12 2.20 -0.56
CA HIS A 37 -33.53 1.04 0.22
C HIS A 37 -32.97 -0.22 -0.45
N SER A 38 -32.04 -0.92 0.21
CA SER A 38 -31.67 -2.28 -0.19
C SER A 38 -32.87 -3.21 0.01
N THR A 39 -33.46 -3.71 -1.06
CA THR A 39 -34.58 -4.66 -1.00
C THR A 39 -34.10 -6.11 -0.78
N ARG A 40 -34.64 -6.71 0.29
CA ARG A 40 -34.97 -8.14 0.54
C ARG A 40 -33.97 -9.24 0.11
N GLY A 41 -33.26 -9.76 1.11
CA GLY A 41 -33.57 -11.06 1.71
C GLY A 41 -33.38 -12.33 0.86
N GLN A 42 -32.19 -12.92 0.93
CA GLN A 42 -32.05 -14.38 0.90
C GLN A 42 -31.30 -14.83 2.16
N ARG A 43 -31.96 -15.72 2.92
CA ARG A 43 -31.39 -16.42 4.07
C ARG A 43 -30.29 -17.35 3.55
N SER A 44 -29.09 -17.23 4.08
CA SER A 44 -28.08 -18.28 3.99
C SER A 44 -28.27 -19.23 5.17
N GLU A 45 -28.95 -20.34 4.92
CA GLU A 45 -28.87 -21.56 5.73
C GLU A 45 -28.62 -22.70 4.74
N ALA A 46 -27.46 -23.35 4.85
CA ALA A 46 -27.30 -24.81 4.81
C ALA A 46 -25.81 -25.17 4.68
N LEU A 47 -25.22 -25.54 5.83
CA LEU A 47 -24.16 -26.54 5.88
C LEU A 47 -24.78 -27.92 5.60
N GLY A 48 -24.11 -28.73 4.77
CA GLY A 48 -24.28 -30.18 4.74
C GLY A 48 -24.94 -30.75 3.48
N THR A 49 -24.13 -31.15 2.49
CA THR A 49 -24.01 -32.52 1.96
C THR A 49 -23.17 -32.52 0.68
N ALA A 50 -22.23 -33.46 0.58
CA ALA A 50 -21.33 -33.61 -0.56
C ALA A 50 -22.09 -34.15 -1.78
N ALA A 51 -22.26 -33.33 -2.82
CA ALA A 51 -22.67 -33.77 -4.14
C ALA A 51 -21.61 -33.30 -5.15
N ARG A 52 -21.05 -34.25 -5.92
CA ARG A 52 -20.11 -33.97 -7.01
C ARG A 52 -20.81 -33.11 -8.07
N LEU A 53 -20.21 -31.97 -8.42
CA LEU A 53 -20.62 -31.16 -9.57
C LEU A 53 -19.95 -31.71 -10.85
N PRO A 54 -20.64 -31.70 -12.01
CA PRO A 54 -20.12 -32.24 -13.27
C PRO A 54 -19.06 -31.32 -13.90
N ASP A 55 -18.23 -31.92 -14.76
CA ASP A 55 -17.07 -31.28 -15.42
C ASP A 55 -17.45 -30.02 -16.21
N ALA A 56 -16.54 -29.02 -16.19
CA ALA A 56 -16.72 -27.70 -16.79
C ALA A 56 -16.86 -27.76 -18.32
N GLU A 57 -17.93 -27.15 -18.86
CA GLU A 57 -18.08 -26.93 -20.29
C GLU A 57 -17.09 -25.85 -20.82
N PRO A 58 -16.62 -25.98 -22.08
CA PRO A 58 -15.66 -25.04 -22.68
C PRO A 58 -16.28 -23.66 -22.92
N VAL A 59 -15.57 -22.63 -22.48
CA VAL A 59 -15.94 -21.20 -22.59
C VAL A 59 -15.79 -20.72 -24.05
N PRO A 60 -16.79 -20.04 -24.64
CA PRO A 60 -16.69 -19.49 -26.00
C PRO A 60 -15.64 -18.34 -26.10
N PRO A 61 -15.13 -18.04 -27.30
CA PRO A 61 -14.07 -17.04 -27.49
C PRO A 61 -14.54 -15.63 -27.09
N ARG A 62 -13.73 -14.97 -26.25
CA ARG A 62 -14.03 -13.65 -25.67
C ARG A 62 -13.93 -12.53 -26.71
N SER A 63 -14.93 -11.65 -26.74
CA SER A 63 -14.82 -10.31 -27.31
C SER A 63 -13.66 -9.52 -26.66
N PRO A 64 -13.02 -8.56 -27.35
CA PRO A 64 -11.92 -7.79 -26.80
C PRO A 64 -12.37 -7.10 -25.50
N ARG A 65 -11.64 -7.34 -24.42
CA ARG A 65 -11.91 -6.78 -23.08
C ARG A 65 -11.80 -5.26 -23.15
N ARG A 66 -12.90 -4.55 -22.94
CA ARG A 66 -12.90 -3.10 -22.70
C ARG A 66 -12.47 -2.86 -21.25
N SER A 67 -11.43 -2.06 -21.02
CA SER A 67 -10.98 -1.62 -19.70
C SER A 67 -11.95 -0.59 -19.10
N VAL A 68 -11.98 -0.47 -17.76
CA VAL A 68 -12.73 0.59 -17.07
C VAL A 68 -12.09 1.94 -17.38
N THR A 69 -12.92 2.92 -17.74
CA THR A 69 -12.48 4.32 -17.91
C THR A 69 -13.02 5.21 -16.79
N ILE A 70 -12.46 6.42 -16.66
CA ILE A 70 -12.98 7.43 -15.72
C ILE A 70 -14.45 7.78 -16.03
N ALA A 71 -14.81 7.84 -17.31
CA ALA A 71 -16.18 8.08 -17.74
C ALA A 71 -17.14 6.98 -17.26
N ASP A 72 -16.73 5.71 -17.34
CA ASP A 72 -17.53 4.58 -16.85
C ASP A 72 -17.76 4.67 -15.33
N ILE A 73 -16.76 5.12 -14.56
CA ILE A 73 -16.86 5.35 -13.12
C ILE A 73 -17.87 6.45 -12.80
N LEU A 74 -17.76 7.60 -13.49
CA LEU A 74 -18.67 8.73 -13.28
C LEU A 74 -20.11 8.36 -13.63
N GLU A 75 -20.32 7.64 -14.73
CA GLU A 75 -21.64 7.13 -15.11
C GLU A 75 -22.20 6.16 -14.06
N ARG A 76 -21.38 5.25 -13.55
CA ARG A 76 -21.78 4.29 -12.49
C ARG A 76 -22.16 5.02 -11.20
N ARG A 77 -21.35 5.98 -10.76
CA ARG A 77 -21.64 6.79 -9.56
C ARG A 77 -22.94 7.59 -9.74
N ALA A 78 -23.14 8.21 -10.90
CA ALA A 78 -24.38 8.93 -11.21
C ALA A 78 -25.63 8.04 -11.13
N LYS A 79 -25.53 6.78 -11.60
CA LYS A 79 -26.61 5.78 -11.47
C LYS A 79 -26.82 5.29 -10.04
N ALA A 80 -25.73 5.12 -9.28
CA ALA A 80 -25.79 4.68 -7.89
C ALA A 80 -26.33 5.78 -6.96
N GLY A 81 -26.09 7.06 -7.27
CA GLY A 81 -26.43 8.17 -6.37
C GLY A 81 -25.44 8.32 -5.22
N ARG A 82 -25.81 9.13 -4.21
CA ARG A 82 -24.91 9.53 -3.12
C ARG A 82 -24.60 8.38 -2.16
N LEU A 83 -23.34 8.27 -1.75
CA LEU A 83 -22.86 7.33 -0.74
C LEU A 83 -22.82 7.97 0.65
N VAL A 84 -23.97 8.01 1.32
CA VAL A 84 -24.03 8.46 2.72
C VAL A 84 -24.01 7.25 3.64
N ALA A 85 -22.83 6.94 4.18
CA ALA A 85 -22.63 5.82 5.10
C ALA A 85 -22.59 6.30 6.55
N GLY A 86 -23.39 5.68 7.43
CA GLY A 86 -23.40 5.99 8.86
C GLY A 86 -22.19 5.44 9.62
N THR A 87 -22.12 5.72 10.93
CA THR A 87 -21.08 5.24 11.83
C THR A 87 -20.89 3.73 11.74
N ALA A 88 -19.63 3.29 11.60
CA ALA A 88 -19.24 1.88 11.50
C ALA A 88 -19.99 1.08 10.40
N ALA A 89 -20.42 1.73 9.32
CA ALA A 89 -21.05 1.06 8.20
C ALA A 89 -20.11 0.05 7.52
N THR A 90 -20.65 -1.12 7.18
CA THR A 90 -19.98 -2.12 6.35
C THR A 90 -20.05 -1.73 4.89
N ALA A 91 -18.91 -1.70 4.20
CA ALA A 91 -18.88 -1.54 2.75
C ALA A 91 -19.08 -2.91 2.05
N ASP A 92 -20.01 -2.98 1.11
CA ASP A 92 -20.03 -4.05 0.12
C ASP A 92 -19.28 -3.56 -1.12
N ILE A 93 -18.04 -4.03 -1.25
CA ILE A 93 -17.15 -3.69 -2.35
C ILE A 93 -17.78 -4.02 -3.71
N ASN A 94 -18.63 -5.04 -3.82
CA ASN A 94 -19.20 -5.41 -5.11
C ASN A 94 -20.13 -4.33 -5.67
N LEU A 95 -20.63 -3.43 -4.81
CA LEU A 95 -21.39 -2.24 -5.23
C LEU A 95 -20.51 -1.20 -5.95
N PHE A 96 -19.20 -1.27 -5.77
CA PHE A 96 -18.23 -0.34 -6.35
C PHE A 96 -17.51 -0.91 -7.57
N LYS A 97 -17.66 -2.20 -7.89
CA LYS A 97 -17.03 -2.82 -9.06
C LYS A 97 -17.84 -2.63 -10.33
N ALA A 98 -17.16 -2.68 -11.47
CA ALA A 98 -17.77 -2.58 -12.79
C ALA A 98 -18.56 -3.87 -13.11
N PRO A 99 -19.74 -3.77 -13.75
CA PRO A 99 -20.57 -4.95 -14.07
C PRO A 99 -19.86 -6.02 -14.90
N PHE A 100 -18.95 -5.63 -15.80
CA PHE A 100 -18.22 -6.57 -16.65
C PHE A 100 -17.13 -7.36 -15.90
N SER A 101 -16.80 -6.99 -14.65
CA SER A 101 -16.01 -7.84 -13.76
C SER A 101 -16.75 -9.14 -13.40
N ALA A 102 -18.08 -9.19 -13.51
CA ALA A 102 -18.89 -10.35 -13.14
C ALA A 102 -18.73 -11.58 -14.08
N GLY A 103 -18.17 -11.41 -15.28
CA GLY A 103 -17.91 -12.51 -16.24
C GLY A 103 -16.52 -13.13 -16.14
N LYS A 104 -15.69 -12.67 -15.19
CA LYS A 104 -14.33 -13.19 -14.98
C LYS A 104 -14.40 -14.50 -14.16
N PRO A 105 -13.44 -15.44 -14.33
CA PRO A 105 -13.38 -16.64 -13.48
C PRO A 105 -13.18 -16.24 -12.02
N ARG A 106 -13.53 -17.13 -11.08
CA ARG A 106 -13.20 -16.94 -9.67
C ARG A 106 -11.76 -17.36 -9.38
N ALA A 107 -11.18 -16.79 -8.33
CA ALA A 107 -9.89 -17.18 -7.78
C ALA A 107 -9.90 -18.65 -7.33
N ARG A 108 -8.72 -19.26 -7.30
CA ARG A 108 -8.50 -20.54 -6.64
C ARG A 108 -8.72 -20.42 -5.13
N ARG A 109 -8.88 -21.58 -4.50
CA ARG A 109 -8.92 -21.71 -3.04
C ARG A 109 -7.51 -21.82 -2.48
N TRP A 110 -7.25 -21.08 -1.41
CA TRP A 110 -5.93 -20.98 -0.76
C TRP A 110 -5.91 -21.57 0.65
N ASP A 111 -6.87 -22.42 1.00
CA ASP A 111 -7.04 -22.96 2.35
C ASP A 111 -5.78 -23.72 2.83
N HIS A 112 -5.05 -24.38 1.92
CA HIS A 112 -3.81 -25.11 2.22
C HIS A 112 -2.57 -24.22 2.42
N HIS A 113 -2.65 -22.93 2.07
CA HIS A 113 -1.60 -21.94 2.32
C HIS A 113 -1.79 -21.17 3.64
N LEU A 114 -2.99 -21.20 4.23
CA LEU A 114 -3.30 -20.41 5.41
C LEU A 114 -2.72 -21.05 6.68
N SER A 115 -2.25 -20.21 7.59
CA SER A 115 -1.73 -20.66 8.87
C SER A 115 -2.84 -21.16 9.81
N ALA A 116 -2.48 -22.00 10.78
CA ALA A 116 -3.42 -22.41 11.84
C ALA A 116 -3.97 -21.19 12.60
N GLU A 117 -3.13 -20.18 12.84
CA GLU A 117 -3.55 -18.90 13.43
C GLU A 117 -4.66 -18.26 12.59
N SER A 118 -4.45 -18.10 11.28
CA SER A 118 -5.41 -17.48 10.36
C SER A 118 -6.73 -18.24 10.28
N LEU A 119 -6.67 -19.56 10.23
CA LEU A 119 -7.84 -20.43 10.17
C LEU A 119 -8.65 -20.40 11.48
N SER A 120 -7.98 -20.24 12.63
CA SER A 120 -8.64 -20.17 13.94
C SER A 120 -9.42 -18.86 14.18
N ARG A 121 -9.12 -17.80 13.42
CA ARG A 121 -9.74 -16.49 13.61
C ARG A 121 -11.18 -16.48 13.11
N GLY A 122 -12.11 -16.31 14.04
CA GLY A 122 -13.52 -16.02 13.77
C GLY A 122 -13.80 -14.53 13.57
N PRO A 123 -14.94 -14.17 12.98
CA PRO A 123 -15.38 -12.78 12.86
C PRO A 123 -15.65 -12.14 14.23
N CYS A 124 -15.32 -10.85 14.36
CA CYS A 124 -15.58 -10.09 15.59
C CYS A 124 -17.09 -9.94 15.86
N VAL A 125 -17.56 -10.51 16.98
CA VAL A 125 -18.98 -10.53 17.38
C VAL A 125 -19.59 -9.13 17.45
N LEU A 126 -18.88 -8.15 18.01
CA LEU A 126 -19.38 -6.77 18.12
C LEU A 126 -19.48 -6.08 16.75
N LYS A 127 -18.54 -6.34 15.84
CA LYS A 127 -18.61 -5.81 14.46
C LYS A 127 -19.72 -6.46 13.66
N GLN A 128 -20.03 -7.73 13.92
CA GLN A 128 -21.22 -8.39 13.39
C GLN A 128 -22.53 -7.85 13.97
N ALA A 129 -22.54 -7.23 15.15
CA ALA A 129 -23.75 -6.55 15.62
C ALA A 129 -23.93 -5.19 14.92
N ALA A 130 -22.84 -4.51 14.56
CA ALA A 130 -22.86 -3.18 13.94
C ALA A 130 -23.59 -3.14 12.57
N GLN A 131 -23.62 -4.24 11.81
CA GLN A 131 -24.41 -4.32 10.57
C GLN A 131 -25.92 -4.09 10.77
N HIS A 132 -26.45 -4.23 11.98
CA HIS A 132 -27.85 -3.90 12.28
C HIS A 132 -28.10 -2.40 12.39
N LEU A 133 -27.07 -1.57 12.62
CA LEU A 133 -27.18 -0.11 12.75
C LEU A 133 -27.71 0.57 11.47
N LYS A 134 -27.66 -0.11 10.32
CA LYS A 134 -28.26 0.37 9.07
C LYS A 134 -29.79 0.36 9.06
N LYS A 135 -30.45 -0.30 10.03
CA LYS A 135 -31.91 -0.35 10.10
C LYS A 135 -32.46 1.03 10.52
N PRO A 136 -33.27 1.71 9.68
CA PRO A 136 -33.82 3.01 10.04
C PRO A 136 -34.64 2.97 11.33
N GLY A 137 -34.45 3.97 12.19
CA GLY A 137 -35.17 4.09 13.47
C GLY A 137 -34.71 3.12 14.57
N LEU A 138 -33.70 2.28 14.32
CA LEU A 138 -33.10 1.46 15.37
C LEU A 138 -32.34 2.34 16.38
N ILE A 139 -32.68 2.20 17.66
CA ILE A 139 -31.90 2.77 18.75
C ILE A 139 -30.94 1.69 19.24
N SER A 140 -29.63 1.96 19.22
CA SER A 140 -28.61 1.02 19.66
C SER A 140 -28.15 1.34 21.07
N LEU A 141 -28.23 0.35 21.96
CA LEU A 141 -27.58 0.32 23.27
C LEU A 141 -26.54 -0.82 23.37
N GLY A 142 -26.27 -1.50 22.24
CA GLY A 142 -25.42 -2.70 22.22
C GLY A 142 -23.95 -2.44 21.87
N GLY A 143 -23.65 -1.32 21.19
CA GLY A 143 -22.30 -0.96 20.80
C GLY A 143 -21.67 0.07 21.74
N GLY A 144 -20.35 -0.03 21.96
CA GLY A 144 -19.56 0.97 22.69
C GLY A 144 -19.15 2.17 21.83
N LEU A 145 -20.05 2.68 20.99
CA LEU A 145 -19.80 3.81 20.08
C LEU A 145 -20.14 5.13 20.79
N PRO A 146 -19.16 6.01 21.09
CA PRO A 146 -19.44 7.28 21.75
C PRO A 146 -20.29 8.20 20.86
N CYS A 147 -21.13 9.03 21.50
CA CYS A 147 -21.87 10.08 20.80
C CYS A 147 -20.91 11.12 20.23
N ALA A 148 -21.09 11.47 18.96
CA ALA A 148 -20.20 12.40 18.26
C ALA A 148 -20.13 13.80 18.88
N GLU A 149 -21.16 14.23 19.62
CA GLU A 149 -21.15 15.50 20.35
C GLU A 149 -19.94 15.65 21.28
N ASN A 150 -19.44 14.52 21.82
CA ASN A 150 -18.31 14.48 22.75
C ASN A 150 -16.93 14.50 22.07
N PHE A 151 -16.88 14.54 20.73
CA PHE A 151 -15.61 14.70 20.00
C PHE A 151 -15.25 16.19 19.89
N PRO A 152 -14.09 16.63 20.41
CA PRO A 152 -13.74 18.05 20.54
C PRO A 152 -13.18 18.66 19.23
N LEU A 153 -13.75 18.29 18.08
CA LEU A 153 -13.36 18.78 16.75
C LEU A 153 -14.62 19.15 15.96
N GLU A 154 -14.77 20.42 15.63
CA GLU A 154 -15.94 20.95 14.91
C GLU A 154 -15.75 20.93 13.39
N SER A 155 -14.52 21.22 12.93
CA SER A 155 -14.19 21.18 11.51
C SER A 155 -12.70 20.99 11.28
N LEU A 156 -12.35 20.47 10.11
CA LEU A 156 -11.00 20.44 9.55
C LEU A 156 -10.98 21.25 8.26
N THR A 157 -9.90 22.02 8.04
CA THR A 157 -9.71 22.78 6.81
C THR A 157 -8.36 22.45 6.20
N LEU A 158 -8.34 22.15 4.90
CA LEU A 158 -7.17 21.75 4.14
C LEU A 158 -6.94 22.76 3.00
N ARG A 159 -5.70 23.20 2.79
CA ARG A 159 -5.30 23.91 1.57
C ARG A 159 -4.54 22.93 0.69
N VAL A 160 -5.09 22.62 -0.48
CA VAL A 160 -4.59 21.55 -1.36
C VAL A 160 -4.28 22.05 -2.77
N PRO A 161 -3.38 21.39 -3.51
CA PRO A 161 -3.11 21.75 -4.90
C PRO A 161 -4.37 21.65 -5.76
N SER A 162 -4.50 22.55 -6.74
CA SER A 162 -5.56 22.48 -7.75
C SER A 162 -4.98 21.83 -9.01
N PRO A 163 -5.56 20.72 -9.52
CA PRO A 163 -5.06 20.08 -10.74
C PRO A 163 -4.95 21.03 -11.94
N ASP A 164 -5.80 22.07 -12.00
CA ASP A 164 -5.80 23.07 -13.07
C ASP A 164 -4.72 24.16 -12.92
N ALA A 165 -4.20 24.37 -11.70
CA ALA A 165 -3.21 25.40 -11.41
C ALA A 165 -1.79 24.84 -11.25
N GLY A 166 -1.64 23.51 -11.26
CA GLY A 166 -0.38 22.81 -11.02
C GLY A 166 -0.18 22.37 -9.57
N PHE A 167 0.86 21.57 -9.36
CA PHE A 167 1.09 20.81 -8.12
C PHE A 167 2.26 21.29 -7.27
N THR A 168 2.96 22.35 -7.67
CA THR A 168 4.06 22.92 -6.88
C THR A 168 3.54 23.59 -5.60
N GLU A 169 4.41 23.73 -4.59
CA GLU A 169 4.04 24.48 -3.38
C GLU A 169 3.66 25.93 -3.67
N GLU A 170 4.39 26.57 -4.60
CA GLU A 170 4.12 27.95 -5.02
C GLU A 170 2.75 28.07 -5.67
N ALA A 171 2.43 27.18 -6.62
CA ALA A 171 1.11 27.11 -7.25
C ALA A 171 0.01 26.88 -6.21
N THR A 172 0.26 26.02 -5.22
CA THR A 172 -0.71 25.73 -4.15
C THR A 172 -0.93 26.94 -3.24
N ARG A 173 0.13 27.68 -2.89
CA ARG A 173 0.00 28.92 -2.10
C ARG A 173 -0.81 29.97 -2.85
N ALA A 174 -0.52 30.16 -4.14
CA ALA A 174 -1.18 31.15 -4.98
C ALA A 174 -2.63 30.79 -5.33
N ALA A 175 -2.88 29.56 -5.79
CA ALA A 175 -4.13 29.16 -6.44
C ALA A 175 -4.68 27.80 -5.96
N GLY A 176 -4.17 27.24 -4.87
CA GLY A 176 -4.69 26.00 -4.28
C GLY A 176 -6.14 26.15 -3.78
N ARG A 177 -6.86 25.04 -3.69
CA ARG A 177 -8.25 24.98 -3.21
C ARG A 177 -8.28 24.85 -1.69
N THR A 178 -9.28 25.46 -1.05
CA THR A 178 -9.51 25.30 0.40
C THR A 178 -10.72 24.39 0.60
N ALA A 179 -10.51 23.21 1.17
CA ALA A 179 -11.55 22.25 1.46
C ALA A 179 -11.86 22.27 2.96
N ARG A 180 -13.13 22.42 3.33
CA ARG A 180 -13.60 22.36 4.72
C ARG A 180 -14.43 21.09 4.92
N ILE A 181 -14.19 20.41 6.03
CA ILE A 181 -14.92 19.21 6.47
C ILE A 181 -15.52 19.52 7.82
N GLY A 182 -16.83 19.71 7.88
CA GLY A 182 -17.57 19.94 9.12
C GLY A 182 -18.00 18.66 9.81
N LYS A 183 -18.44 18.80 11.06
CA LYS A 183 -18.77 17.66 11.91
C LYS A 183 -19.99 16.88 11.47
N TYR A 184 -21.02 17.55 10.96
CA TYR A 184 -22.30 16.92 10.60
C TYR A 184 -22.69 17.20 9.15
N ASP A 185 -21.75 17.55 8.29
CA ASP A 185 -22.05 18.04 6.93
C ASP A 185 -22.85 17.02 6.11
N ALA A 186 -22.48 15.73 6.17
CA ALA A 186 -23.20 14.68 5.44
C ALA A 186 -24.60 14.45 6.03
N ALA A 187 -24.70 14.41 7.37
CA ALA A 187 -25.99 14.27 8.07
C ALA A 187 -26.94 15.46 7.86
N ALA A 188 -26.40 16.68 7.77
CA ALA A 188 -27.14 17.91 7.53
C ALA A 188 -27.44 18.16 6.04
N GLY A 189 -26.90 17.35 5.14
CA GLY A 189 -27.08 17.48 3.70
C GLY A 189 -26.40 18.71 3.09
N VAL A 190 -25.36 19.23 3.75
CA VAL A 190 -24.56 20.38 3.30
C VAL A 190 -23.72 19.97 2.09
N GLU A 191 -23.74 20.78 1.03
CA GLU A 191 -22.81 20.71 -0.12
C GLU A 191 -22.58 19.30 -0.73
N ALA A 192 -23.62 18.45 -0.73
CA ALA A 192 -23.51 17.06 -1.18
C ALA A 192 -22.49 16.17 -0.44
N ALA A 193 -21.92 16.61 0.69
CA ALA A 193 -20.91 15.89 1.47
C ALA A 193 -21.29 14.43 1.75
N GLU A 194 -20.37 13.49 1.49
CA GLU A 194 -20.59 12.05 1.67
C GLU A 194 -19.89 11.48 2.92
N PHE A 195 -18.94 12.22 3.49
CA PHE A 195 -18.18 11.83 4.68
C PHE A 195 -17.94 13.05 5.59
N ASP A 196 -18.28 12.94 6.87
CA ASP A 196 -18.13 14.03 7.85
C ASP A 196 -17.38 13.59 9.11
N LEU A 197 -17.02 14.54 9.98
CA LEU A 197 -16.24 14.23 11.18
C LEU A 197 -17.03 13.43 12.24
N SER A 198 -18.36 13.48 12.25
CA SER A 198 -19.16 12.67 13.18
C SER A 198 -19.00 11.17 12.93
N VAL A 199 -18.77 10.80 11.66
CA VAL A 199 -18.41 9.44 11.25
C VAL A 199 -16.90 9.23 11.38
N ALA A 200 -16.08 10.09 10.76
CA ALA A 200 -14.63 9.89 10.66
C ALA A 200 -13.88 9.87 12.00
N LEU A 201 -14.40 10.51 13.04
CA LEU A 201 -13.78 10.49 14.37
C LEU A 201 -14.24 9.32 15.24
N ASN A 202 -15.23 8.55 14.78
CA ASN A 202 -15.75 7.40 15.51
C ASN A 202 -15.04 6.10 15.12
N TYR A 203 -15.47 4.98 15.70
CA TYR A 203 -15.01 3.66 15.26
C TYR A 203 -15.51 3.32 13.85
N HIS A 204 -14.67 2.57 13.13
CA HIS A 204 -14.95 2.10 11.76
C HIS A 204 -14.78 0.58 11.67
N GLN A 205 -15.24 0.02 10.54
CA GLN A 205 -14.93 -1.36 10.19
C GLN A 205 -13.46 -1.51 9.82
N ALA A 206 -12.89 -2.70 10.02
CA ALA A 206 -11.48 -2.96 9.72
C ALA A 206 -11.13 -2.76 8.24
N GLY A 207 -12.11 -2.93 7.36
CA GLY A 207 -11.97 -2.70 5.92
C GLY A 207 -11.77 -1.24 5.53
N GLY A 208 -12.01 -0.29 6.44
CA GLY A 208 -12.00 1.14 6.17
C GLY A 208 -13.39 1.73 5.94
N SER A 209 -13.43 3.05 5.74
CA SER A 209 -14.64 3.80 5.39
C SER A 209 -15.11 3.43 3.98
N PRO A 210 -16.43 3.25 3.76
CA PRO A 210 -16.97 2.99 2.42
C PRO A 210 -16.56 4.04 1.37
N GLN A 211 -16.42 5.30 1.79
CA GLN A 211 -16.10 6.43 0.93
C GLN A 211 -14.69 6.31 0.33
N LEU A 212 -13.67 6.12 1.17
CA LEU A 212 -12.30 5.92 0.68
C LEU A 212 -12.13 4.56 -0.02
N LEU A 213 -12.83 3.52 0.46
CA LEU A 213 -12.76 2.21 -0.17
C LEU A 213 -13.37 2.21 -1.58
N ARG A 214 -14.46 2.97 -1.84
CA ARG A 214 -15.01 3.16 -3.20
C ARG A 214 -13.94 3.71 -4.15
N TRP A 215 -13.22 4.75 -3.72
CA TRP A 215 -12.12 5.32 -4.51
C TRP A 215 -11.01 4.30 -4.78
N VAL A 216 -10.61 3.52 -3.77
CA VAL A 216 -9.57 2.47 -3.92
C VAL A 216 -9.99 1.38 -4.91
N VAL A 217 -11.24 0.90 -4.83
CA VAL A 217 -11.77 -0.12 -5.73
C VAL A 217 -11.77 0.39 -7.18
N GLU A 218 -12.24 1.61 -7.38
CA GLU A 218 -12.22 2.28 -8.69
C GLU A 218 -10.81 2.47 -9.25
N HIS A 219 -9.89 2.95 -8.41
CA HIS A 219 -8.50 3.13 -8.78
C HIS A 219 -7.84 1.80 -9.17
N THR A 220 -8.15 0.73 -8.44
CA THR A 220 -7.70 -0.63 -8.75
C THR A 220 -8.24 -1.11 -10.10
N GLU A 221 -9.49 -0.79 -10.45
CA GLU A 221 -10.06 -1.12 -11.76
C GLU A 221 -9.40 -0.35 -12.91
N LEU A 222 -9.08 0.94 -12.69
CA LEU A 222 -8.40 1.78 -13.69
C LEU A 222 -6.97 1.32 -13.95
N VAL A 223 -6.24 0.94 -12.90
CA VAL A 223 -4.79 0.70 -12.97
C VAL A 223 -4.47 -0.78 -13.20
N CYS A 224 -5.12 -1.67 -12.45
CA CYS A 224 -4.73 -3.07 -12.41
C CYS A 224 -5.66 -3.96 -13.24
N ASP A 225 -6.96 -3.68 -13.27
CA ASP A 225 -8.02 -4.51 -13.89
C ASP A 225 -7.87 -6.03 -13.62
N PRO A 226 -7.94 -6.50 -12.35
CA PRO A 226 -7.66 -7.89 -12.00
C PRO A 226 -8.47 -8.89 -12.85
N PRO A 227 -7.87 -9.97 -13.41
CA PRO A 227 -8.53 -10.81 -14.42
C PRO A 227 -9.44 -11.92 -13.86
N TYR A 228 -9.86 -11.82 -12.60
CA TYR A 228 -10.79 -12.71 -11.89
C TYR A 228 -11.93 -11.90 -11.24
N ALA A 229 -13.03 -12.52 -10.82
CA ALA A 229 -14.26 -11.81 -10.41
C ALA A 229 -14.30 -11.42 -8.92
N ASP A 230 -13.83 -12.32 -8.07
CA ASP A 230 -13.90 -12.22 -6.61
C ASP A 230 -12.60 -11.65 -6.00
N TRP A 231 -11.94 -10.70 -6.68
CA TRP A 231 -10.94 -9.85 -6.03
C TRP A 231 -11.60 -8.92 -5.03
N ALA A 232 -10.90 -8.49 -3.99
CA ALA A 232 -11.36 -7.48 -3.08
C ALA A 232 -10.23 -6.61 -2.56
N SER A 233 -10.58 -5.51 -1.89
CA SER A 233 -9.63 -4.61 -1.28
C SER A 233 -9.97 -4.33 0.18
N CYS A 234 -8.94 -4.06 0.99
CA CYS A 234 -9.06 -3.65 2.39
C CYS A 234 -8.07 -2.53 2.66
N LEU A 235 -8.51 -1.44 3.30
CA LEU A 235 -7.57 -0.41 3.75
C LEU A 235 -6.62 -0.96 4.82
N THR A 236 -5.40 -0.43 4.88
CA THR A 236 -4.34 -0.88 5.78
C THR A 236 -3.68 0.30 6.48
N VAL A 237 -2.94 0.02 7.55
CA VAL A 237 -2.05 0.99 8.24
C VAL A 237 -0.68 1.08 7.54
N GLY A 238 -0.71 1.08 6.20
CA GLY A 238 0.45 1.01 5.30
C GLY A 238 0.97 -0.41 5.05
N SER A 239 1.81 -0.57 4.01
CA SER A 239 2.37 -1.87 3.59
C SER A 239 3.10 -2.62 4.71
N THR A 240 3.78 -1.92 5.63
CA THR A 240 4.50 -2.58 6.74
C THR A 240 3.58 -3.41 7.62
N ALA A 241 2.42 -2.87 8.01
CA ALA A 241 1.44 -3.59 8.81
C ALA A 241 0.70 -4.65 7.97
N ALA A 242 0.55 -4.40 6.67
CA ALA A 242 -0.04 -5.37 5.75
C ALA A 242 0.84 -6.63 5.62
N LEU A 243 2.15 -6.44 5.45
CA LEU A 243 3.13 -7.52 5.35
C LEU A 243 3.20 -8.35 6.63
N GLU A 244 3.25 -7.73 7.81
CA GLU A 244 3.26 -8.45 9.09
C GLU A 244 2.04 -9.38 9.22
N GLN A 245 0.84 -8.87 8.91
CA GLN A 245 -0.38 -9.66 8.96
C GLN A 245 -0.40 -10.74 7.88
N ALA A 246 0.08 -10.43 6.66
CA ALA A 246 0.20 -11.42 5.59
C ALA A 246 1.15 -12.56 5.97
N LEU A 247 2.29 -12.26 6.61
CA LEU A 247 3.21 -13.27 7.12
C LEU A 247 2.53 -14.16 8.17
N ARG A 248 1.77 -13.59 9.11
CA ARG A 248 0.99 -14.40 10.08
C ARG A 248 -0.15 -15.17 9.44
N MET A 249 -0.73 -14.67 8.36
CA MET A 249 -1.82 -15.32 7.64
C MET A 249 -1.34 -16.59 6.91
N PHE A 250 -0.11 -16.58 6.40
CA PHE A 250 0.40 -17.62 5.50
C PHE A 250 1.51 -18.47 6.12
N CYS A 251 2.32 -17.93 7.02
CA CYS A 251 3.49 -18.61 7.56
C CYS A 251 3.27 -19.03 9.01
N ASP A 252 3.92 -20.13 9.38
CA ASP A 252 3.91 -20.68 10.74
C ASP A 252 5.27 -21.30 11.06
N LYS A 253 5.89 -20.81 12.14
CA LYS A 253 7.19 -21.30 12.59
C LYS A 253 7.15 -22.78 12.99
N ASP A 254 6.02 -23.28 13.50
CA ASP A 254 5.91 -24.65 14.00
C ASP A 254 5.78 -25.64 12.83
N ARG A 255 5.34 -25.14 11.65
CA ARG A 255 5.47 -25.86 10.38
C ARG A 255 6.86 -25.76 9.78
N GLY A 256 7.70 -24.84 10.24
CA GLY A 256 8.99 -24.54 9.60
C GLY A 256 8.83 -23.82 8.27
N ASP A 257 7.81 -22.97 8.14
CA ASP A 257 7.56 -22.21 6.92
C ASP A 257 8.62 -21.14 6.67
N ALA A 258 8.77 -20.83 5.40
CA ALA A 258 9.72 -19.86 4.89
C ALA A 258 9.12 -19.11 3.70
N ILE A 259 9.68 -17.93 3.43
CA ILE A 259 9.36 -17.12 2.25
C ILE A 259 10.57 -17.04 1.31
N LEU A 260 10.29 -16.88 0.02
CA LEU A 260 11.27 -16.40 -0.96
C LEU A 260 11.21 -14.87 -1.03
N THR A 261 12.35 -14.25 -1.33
CA THR A 261 12.43 -12.84 -1.74
C THR A 261 13.67 -12.65 -2.62
N GLU A 262 13.87 -11.46 -3.17
CA GLU A 262 15.12 -11.08 -3.84
C GLU A 262 16.33 -11.24 -2.89
N GLU A 263 17.49 -11.65 -3.42
CA GLU A 263 18.74 -11.81 -2.65
C GLU A 263 19.11 -10.60 -1.78
N TYR A 264 18.84 -9.39 -2.30
CA TYR A 264 18.83 -8.16 -1.54
C TYR A 264 17.39 -7.63 -1.50
N SER A 265 16.79 -7.48 -0.33
CA SER A 265 15.39 -7.13 -0.16
C SER A 265 15.22 -6.00 0.86
N PHE A 266 13.99 -5.52 1.02
CA PHE A 266 13.68 -4.46 1.96
C PHE A 266 13.98 -4.91 3.40
N SER A 267 14.94 -4.25 4.06
CA SER A 267 15.41 -4.65 5.41
C SER A 267 14.26 -4.81 6.41
N THR A 268 13.28 -3.90 6.42
CA THR A 268 12.13 -4.01 7.34
C THR A 268 11.23 -5.22 7.03
N ALA A 269 11.16 -5.68 5.79
CA ALA A 269 10.46 -6.94 5.48
C ALA A 269 11.17 -8.14 6.13
N LEU A 270 12.49 -8.17 6.06
CA LEU A 270 13.33 -9.20 6.71
C LEU A 270 13.22 -9.13 8.23
N GLU A 271 13.32 -7.93 8.80
CA GLU A 271 13.17 -7.64 10.23
C GLU A 271 11.76 -7.99 10.74
N THR A 272 10.74 -7.96 9.88
CA THR A 272 9.37 -8.38 10.22
C THR A 272 9.26 -9.91 10.27
N ALA A 273 9.89 -10.62 9.34
CA ALA A 273 9.85 -12.09 9.27
C ALA A 273 10.64 -12.77 10.39
N ALA A 274 11.81 -12.24 10.74
CA ALA A 274 12.72 -12.82 11.72
C ALA A 274 12.09 -13.14 13.10
N PRO A 275 11.42 -12.19 13.80
CA PRO A 275 10.81 -12.47 15.11
C PRO A 275 9.59 -13.39 15.04
N LEU A 276 8.97 -13.55 13.86
CA LEU A 276 7.91 -14.54 13.64
C LEU A 276 8.47 -15.96 13.49
N GLY A 277 9.79 -16.13 13.46
CA GLY A 277 10.44 -17.42 13.21
C GLY A 277 10.31 -17.90 11.76
N VAL A 278 9.96 -16.99 10.84
CA VAL A 278 9.81 -17.28 9.41
C VAL A 278 11.16 -17.11 8.75
N LYS A 279 11.68 -18.19 8.16
CA LYS A 279 12.95 -18.13 7.42
C LYS A 279 12.76 -17.42 6.09
N VAL A 280 13.80 -16.75 5.63
CA VAL A 280 13.81 -16.01 4.37
C VAL A 280 14.93 -16.56 3.50
N PHE A 281 14.62 -16.87 2.25
CA PHE A 281 15.60 -17.36 1.28
C PHE A 281 15.68 -16.41 0.08
N GLY A 282 16.89 -15.95 -0.21
CA GLY A 282 17.16 -15.00 -1.29
C GLY A 282 17.28 -15.68 -2.63
N VAL A 283 16.42 -15.33 -3.58
CA VAL A 283 16.52 -15.72 -4.99
C VAL A 283 17.53 -14.80 -5.68
N PRO A 284 18.51 -15.35 -6.43
CA PRO A 284 19.43 -14.55 -7.22
C PRO A 284 18.74 -13.52 -8.12
N ILE A 285 19.37 -12.36 -8.24
CA ILE A 285 18.86 -11.22 -9.02
C ILE A 285 19.78 -10.87 -10.19
N ASP A 286 19.22 -10.20 -11.21
CA ASP A 286 19.94 -9.56 -12.30
C ASP A 286 19.49 -8.10 -12.49
N GLY A 287 19.79 -7.48 -13.63
CA GLY A 287 19.43 -6.09 -13.93
C GLY A 287 17.92 -5.79 -13.96
N GLU A 288 17.07 -6.82 -14.08
CA GLU A 288 15.61 -6.71 -13.98
C GLU A 288 15.06 -7.25 -12.64
N GLY A 289 15.93 -7.55 -11.68
CA GLY A 289 15.56 -8.05 -10.36
C GLY A 289 15.51 -9.58 -10.30
N LEU A 290 14.51 -10.13 -9.62
CA LEU A 290 14.38 -11.57 -9.35
C LEU A 290 14.51 -12.43 -10.61
N SER A 291 15.38 -13.45 -10.58
CA SER A 291 15.56 -14.40 -11.69
C SER A 291 14.53 -15.54 -11.62
N PRO A 292 13.65 -15.68 -12.63
CA PRO A 292 12.65 -16.76 -12.66
C PRO A 292 13.31 -18.14 -12.75
N GLN A 293 14.38 -18.26 -13.53
CA GLN A 293 15.12 -19.51 -13.69
C GLN A 293 15.75 -19.95 -12.36
N ALA A 294 16.43 -19.03 -11.66
CA ALA A 294 17.04 -19.35 -10.38
C ALA A 294 15.99 -19.70 -9.31
N MET A 295 14.83 -19.03 -9.34
CA MET A 295 13.68 -19.37 -8.49
C MET A 295 13.18 -20.79 -8.77
N ASP A 296 13.00 -21.15 -10.05
CA ASP A 296 12.53 -22.47 -10.47
C ASP A 296 13.51 -23.58 -10.06
N GLU A 297 14.80 -23.36 -10.27
CA GLU A 297 15.87 -24.28 -9.87
C GLU A 297 15.90 -24.47 -8.35
N MET A 298 15.81 -23.38 -7.58
CA MET A 298 15.78 -23.42 -6.12
C MET A 298 14.59 -24.22 -5.58
N LEU A 299 13.39 -23.99 -6.12
CA LEU A 299 12.16 -24.69 -5.70
C LEU A 299 12.13 -26.16 -6.15
N SER A 300 12.67 -26.46 -7.33
CA SER A 300 12.71 -27.83 -7.89
C SER A 300 13.73 -28.72 -7.16
N SER A 301 14.84 -28.14 -6.69
CA SER A 301 15.91 -28.82 -5.95
C SER A 301 15.82 -28.63 -4.44
N TRP A 302 14.63 -28.31 -3.92
CA TRP A 302 14.48 -27.98 -2.51
C TRP A 302 14.75 -29.18 -1.60
N ASP A 303 15.86 -29.10 -0.88
CA ASP A 303 16.22 -30.00 0.22
C ASP A 303 16.10 -29.25 1.56
N PRO A 304 15.16 -29.66 2.44
CA PRO A 304 15.04 -29.12 3.79
C PRO A 304 16.29 -29.32 4.67
N ALA A 305 17.01 -30.43 4.52
CA ALA A 305 18.15 -30.75 5.38
C ALA A 305 19.28 -29.73 5.16
N ALA A 306 19.57 -29.38 3.91
CA ALA A 306 20.52 -28.33 3.54
C ALA A 306 20.09 -26.91 3.99
N ARG A 307 18.84 -26.72 4.42
CA ARG A 307 18.25 -25.41 4.76
C ARG A 307 17.75 -25.34 6.20
N GLY A 308 18.39 -26.10 7.08
CA GLY A 308 18.12 -26.13 8.52
C GLY A 308 16.69 -26.59 8.85
N GLY A 309 16.16 -27.54 8.09
CA GLY A 309 14.82 -28.10 8.27
C GLY A 309 13.68 -27.25 7.73
N ALA A 310 13.96 -26.17 6.99
CA ALA A 310 12.93 -25.32 6.41
C ALA A 310 12.11 -26.08 5.34
N ARG A 311 10.78 -25.99 5.43
CA ARG A 311 9.91 -26.46 4.35
C ARG A 311 10.16 -25.66 3.07
N ARG A 312 9.85 -26.26 1.92
CA ARG A 312 9.87 -25.55 0.64
C ARG A 312 8.96 -24.32 0.74
N PRO A 313 9.47 -23.10 0.48
CA PRO A 313 8.67 -21.88 0.54
C PRO A 313 7.46 -21.98 -0.39
N HIS A 314 6.33 -21.51 0.12
CA HIS A 314 5.07 -21.43 -0.62
C HIS A 314 4.57 -19.99 -0.72
N VAL A 315 5.42 -19.02 -0.37
CA VAL A 315 5.17 -17.58 -0.46
C VAL A 315 6.40 -16.91 -1.08
N LEU A 316 6.16 -15.98 -2.01
CA LEU A 316 7.14 -15.04 -2.54
C LEU A 316 6.78 -13.63 -2.07
N TYR A 317 7.70 -12.94 -1.40
CA TYR A 317 7.65 -11.49 -1.20
C TYR A 317 8.56 -10.82 -2.23
N THR A 318 8.00 -9.94 -3.06
CA THR A 318 8.74 -9.26 -4.12
C THR A 318 8.34 -7.79 -4.22
N VAL A 319 9.29 -6.95 -4.62
CA VAL A 319 9.07 -5.53 -4.94
C VAL A 319 9.36 -5.35 -6.44
N PRO A 320 8.37 -5.52 -7.34
CA PRO A 320 8.63 -5.61 -8.78
C PRO A 320 9.06 -4.30 -9.46
N SER A 321 8.68 -3.15 -8.90
CA SER A 321 8.96 -1.83 -9.49
C SER A 321 9.88 -1.03 -8.57
N GLY A 322 11.04 -0.60 -9.08
CA GLY A 322 11.99 0.21 -8.30
C GLY A 322 12.43 -0.48 -7.02
N GLN A 323 12.82 -1.76 -7.14
CA GLN A 323 13.08 -2.70 -6.05
C GLN A 323 13.98 -2.07 -4.96
N ASN A 324 13.64 -2.30 -3.69
CA ASN A 324 14.46 -1.84 -2.57
C ASN A 324 15.37 -2.98 -2.10
N PRO A 325 16.71 -2.86 -2.22
CA PRO A 325 17.47 -1.62 -2.45
C PRO A 325 17.94 -1.37 -3.89
N THR A 326 17.76 -2.32 -4.82
CA THR A 326 18.55 -2.38 -6.06
C THR A 326 18.14 -1.38 -7.14
N GLY A 327 16.94 -0.80 -7.04
CA GLY A 327 16.35 0.03 -8.09
C GLY A 327 15.89 -0.75 -9.33
N ALA A 328 16.09 -2.07 -9.36
CA ALA A 328 15.71 -2.91 -10.48
C ALA A 328 14.18 -2.91 -10.68
N THR A 329 13.75 -3.03 -11.93
CA THR A 329 12.32 -3.11 -12.28
C THR A 329 12.10 -4.29 -13.21
N GLN A 330 11.19 -5.18 -12.83
CA GLN A 330 10.81 -6.33 -13.63
C GLN A 330 9.98 -5.87 -14.84
N SER A 331 10.40 -6.25 -16.05
CA SER A 331 9.60 -6.08 -17.27
C SER A 331 8.29 -6.86 -17.23
N ALA A 332 7.38 -6.60 -18.17
CA ALA A 332 6.14 -7.37 -18.29
C ALA A 332 6.42 -8.86 -18.55
N GLU A 333 7.43 -9.16 -19.36
CA GLU A 333 7.90 -10.51 -19.68
C GLU A 333 8.47 -11.18 -18.44
N ARG A 334 9.27 -10.46 -17.66
CA ARG A 334 9.83 -10.94 -16.39
C ARG A 334 8.73 -11.30 -15.40
N ARG A 335 7.73 -10.42 -15.21
CA ARG A 335 6.57 -10.66 -14.33
C ARG A 335 5.78 -11.90 -14.75
N LYS A 336 5.55 -12.08 -16.06
CA LYS A 336 4.90 -13.31 -16.61
C LYS A 336 5.71 -14.57 -16.29
N ALA A 337 7.04 -14.53 -16.48
CA ALA A 337 7.90 -15.67 -16.19
C ALA A 337 7.90 -16.04 -14.69
N ILE A 338 7.99 -15.05 -13.80
CA ILE A 338 7.89 -15.26 -12.34
C ILE A 338 6.52 -15.85 -11.98
N TYR A 339 5.45 -15.30 -12.55
CA TYR A 339 4.09 -15.79 -12.34
C TYR A 339 3.97 -17.27 -12.73
N GLU A 340 4.47 -17.68 -13.89
CA GLU A 340 4.44 -19.09 -14.33
C GLU A 340 5.24 -20.03 -13.42
N VAL A 341 6.40 -19.60 -12.90
CA VAL A 341 7.14 -20.37 -11.87
C VAL A 341 6.31 -20.50 -10.60
N CYS A 342 5.63 -19.44 -10.16
CA CYS A 342 4.73 -19.49 -9.02
C CYS A 342 3.56 -20.45 -9.25
N ARG A 343 3.02 -20.52 -10.48
CA ARG A 343 1.99 -21.50 -10.84
C ARG A 343 2.51 -22.93 -10.80
N LYS A 344 3.71 -23.19 -11.34
CA LYS A 344 4.35 -24.51 -11.38
C LYS A 344 4.56 -25.08 -9.98
N HIS A 345 5.00 -24.25 -9.03
CA HIS A 345 5.36 -24.68 -7.68
C HIS A 345 4.30 -24.44 -6.61
N ASP A 346 3.15 -23.89 -7.02
CA ASP A 346 2.08 -23.44 -6.13
C ASP A 346 2.59 -22.47 -5.04
N VAL A 347 3.12 -21.33 -5.49
CA VAL A 347 3.60 -20.24 -4.63
C VAL A 347 2.61 -19.08 -4.66
N PHE A 348 2.25 -18.58 -3.48
CA PHE A 348 1.43 -17.37 -3.31
C PHE A 348 2.33 -16.13 -3.33
N ILE A 349 1.86 -15.01 -3.89
CA ILE A 349 2.70 -13.83 -4.14
C ILE A 349 2.23 -12.66 -3.26
N PHE A 350 3.15 -12.12 -2.48
CA PHE A 350 3.07 -10.82 -1.84
C PHE A 350 3.79 -9.81 -2.74
N GLU A 351 3.01 -9.02 -3.48
CA GLU A 351 3.50 -7.94 -4.36
C GLU A 351 3.48 -6.63 -3.57
N ASP A 352 4.62 -6.15 -3.08
CA ASP A 352 4.71 -4.83 -2.40
C ASP A 352 5.12 -3.75 -3.41
N GLU A 353 4.21 -2.82 -3.70
CA GLU A 353 4.31 -1.87 -4.81
C GLU A 353 4.21 -0.39 -4.36
N PRO A 354 5.01 0.05 -3.38
CA PRO A 354 4.98 1.43 -2.92
C PRO A 354 5.53 2.40 -3.97
N TYR A 355 6.27 1.91 -4.97
CA TYR A 355 6.93 2.72 -6.00
C TYR A 355 6.32 2.55 -7.40
N TYR A 356 5.18 1.87 -7.54
CA TYR A 356 4.58 1.53 -8.84
C TYR A 356 4.43 2.74 -9.77
N PHE A 357 4.00 3.88 -9.23
CA PHE A 357 3.79 5.11 -10.00
C PHE A 357 5.05 5.98 -10.14
N LEU A 358 6.18 5.56 -9.57
CA LEU A 358 7.49 6.18 -9.77
C LEU A 358 8.25 5.55 -10.95
N GLN A 359 7.55 4.89 -11.88
CA GLN A 359 8.11 4.47 -13.17
C GLN A 359 8.46 5.69 -14.00
N MET A 360 9.68 5.74 -14.51
CA MET A 360 10.28 6.84 -15.25
C MET A 360 10.68 6.38 -16.65
N PRO A 361 10.78 7.30 -17.63
CA PRO A 361 11.39 6.99 -18.91
C PRO A 361 12.85 6.49 -18.75
N PRO A 362 13.35 5.68 -19.70
CA PRO A 362 14.76 5.26 -19.72
C PRO A 362 15.71 6.47 -19.62
N ALA A 363 16.84 6.29 -18.93
CA ALA A 363 17.86 7.33 -18.84
C ALA A 363 18.46 7.63 -20.22
N HIS A 364 18.89 8.88 -20.44
CA HIS A 364 19.54 9.34 -21.67
C HIS A 364 18.75 9.13 -22.97
N ALA A 365 17.44 8.95 -22.90
CA ALA A 365 16.61 8.70 -24.07
C ALA A 365 16.46 9.93 -25.02
N GLY A 366 17.18 11.03 -24.74
CA GLY A 366 17.14 12.29 -25.48
C GLY A 366 15.87 13.09 -25.19
N GLU A 367 15.85 14.37 -25.57
CA GLU A 367 14.67 15.25 -25.42
C GLU A 367 13.42 14.67 -26.11
N GLN A 368 13.58 13.85 -27.16
CA GLN A 368 12.46 13.21 -27.88
C GLN A 368 11.79 12.03 -27.16
N ALA A 369 12.46 11.28 -26.29
CA ALA A 369 11.84 10.16 -25.58
C ALA A 369 11.32 10.55 -24.19
N ALA A 370 11.65 11.76 -23.74
CA ALA A 370 10.99 12.44 -22.63
C ALA A 370 9.66 13.09 -23.08
N ALA A 371 8.98 12.52 -24.08
CA ALA A 371 7.58 12.82 -24.34
C ALA A 371 6.80 12.38 -23.09
N GLU A 372 6.63 13.32 -22.15
CA GLU A 372 5.76 13.18 -21.00
C GLU A 372 4.39 12.75 -21.55
N ALA A 373 3.78 11.72 -20.95
CA ALA A 373 2.41 11.36 -21.32
C ALA A 373 1.54 12.63 -21.30
N GLU A 374 0.92 12.98 -22.42
CA GLU A 374 0.17 14.23 -22.53
C GLU A 374 -1.22 14.06 -21.90
N THR A 375 -1.70 12.81 -21.86
CA THR A 375 -3.00 12.43 -21.31
C THR A 375 -2.89 11.38 -20.20
N VAL A 376 -3.92 11.31 -19.36
CA VAL A 376 -4.02 10.28 -18.31
C VAL A 376 -4.09 8.86 -18.87
N ASP A 377 -4.68 8.68 -20.06
CA ASP A 377 -4.79 7.37 -20.71
C ASP A 377 -3.44 6.89 -21.25
N GLU A 378 -2.65 7.80 -21.84
CA GLU A 378 -1.25 7.50 -22.22
C GLU A 378 -0.39 7.19 -21.00
N PHE A 379 -0.58 7.93 -19.91
CA PHE A 379 0.13 7.68 -18.65
C PHE A 379 -0.17 6.27 -18.13
N LEU A 380 -1.45 5.89 -18.05
CA LEU A 380 -1.86 4.54 -17.63
C LEU A 380 -1.34 3.47 -18.60
N GLY A 381 -1.44 3.70 -19.91
CA GLY A 381 -0.94 2.79 -20.94
C GLY A 381 0.58 2.61 -20.94
N SER A 382 1.33 3.58 -20.40
CA SER A 382 2.79 3.51 -20.28
C SER A 382 3.29 2.69 -19.07
N LEU A 383 2.42 2.37 -18.11
CA LEU A 383 2.82 1.64 -16.91
C LEU A 383 3.02 0.15 -17.23
N ILE A 384 4.11 -0.42 -16.71
CA ILE A 384 4.33 -1.87 -16.77
C ILE A 384 3.19 -2.55 -15.97
N PRO A 385 2.48 -3.54 -16.55
CA PRO A 385 1.41 -4.24 -15.84
C PRO A 385 1.87 -4.86 -14.51
N SER A 386 1.04 -4.75 -13.46
CA SER A 386 1.29 -5.38 -12.16
C SER A 386 1.19 -6.91 -12.22
N LEU A 387 1.72 -7.62 -11.21
CA LEU A 387 1.45 -9.06 -11.06
C LEU A 387 -0.05 -9.30 -10.86
N LEU A 388 -0.73 -8.42 -10.10
CA LEU A 388 -2.19 -8.45 -9.96
C LEU A 388 -2.95 -8.35 -11.30
N SER A 389 -2.43 -7.58 -12.26
CA SER A 389 -3.03 -7.41 -13.60
C SER A 389 -3.02 -8.70 -14.43
N ILE A 390 -2.08 -9.61 -14.15
CA ILE A 390 -1.96 -10.91 -14.83
C ILE A 390 -2.42 -12.08 -13.95
N ASP A 391 -2.97 -11.81 -12.77
CA ASP A 391 -3.32 -12.81 -11.76
C ASP A 391 -4.60 -13.59 -12.10
N THR A 392 -4.45 -14.57 -12.98
CA THR A 392 -5.54 -15.45 -13.41
C THR A 392 -5.95 -16.51 -12.40
N ASP A 393 -5.12 -16.79 -11.40
CA ASP A 393 -5.39 -17.79 -10.36
C ASP A 393 -5.91 -17.15 -9.06
N GLY A 394 -5.81 -15.82 -8.90
CA GLY A 394 -6.10 -15.12 -7.65
C GLY A 394 -5.03 -15.34 -6.57
N ARG A 395 -3.76 -15.55 -6.98
CA ARG A 395 -2.60 -15.90 -6.15
C ARG A 395 -1.77 -14.69 -5.69
N VAL A 396 -2.19 -13.48 -6.05
CA VAL A 396 -1.48 -12.24 -5.71
C VAL A 396 -2.23 -11.51 -4.60
N MET A 397 -1.51 -11.14 -3.55
CA MET A 397 -1.88 -10.10 -2.61
C MET A 397 -0.98 -8.91 -2.86
N ARG A 398 -1.53 -7.92 -3.55
CA ARG A 398 -0.88 -6.64 -3.84
C ARG A 398 -1.01 -5.72 -2.63
N MET A 399 0.08 -5.06 -2.26
CA MET A 399 0.15 -4.05 -1.20
C MET A 399 0.48 -2.69 -1.83
N ASP A 400 -0.44 -1.75 -1.66
CA ASP A 400 -0.30 -0.37 -2.10
C ASP A 400 -0.25 0.56 -0.89
N SER A 401 0.37 1.74 -1.06
CA SER A 401 0.57 2.68 0.04
C SER A 401 0.56 4.12 -0.47
N PHE A 402 -0.13 5.01 0.25
CA PHE A 402 -0.06 6.45 0.00
C PHE A 402 1.27 7.07 0.44
N SER A 403 2.20 6.28 1.00
CA SER A 403 3.40 6.81 1.64
C SER A 403 4.41 7.43 0.67
N LYS A 404 4.46 6.97 -0.57
CA LYS A 404 5.43 7.46 -1.57
C LYS A 404 4.78 8.26 -2.68
N VAL A 405 3.45 8.33 -2.67
CA VAL A 405 2.67 9.04 -3.67
C VAL A 405 1.89 10.21 -3.10
N VAL A 406 1.54 10.25 -1.81
CA VAL A 406 0.85 11.40 -1.20
C VAL A 406 1.60 11.89 0.03
N VAL A 407 1.57 11.12 1.13
CA VAL A 407 2.25 11.51 2.37
C VAL A 407 2.48 10.30 3.30
N PRO A 408 3.73 10.01 3.73
CA PRO A 408 4.03 8.90 4.64
C PRO A 408 3.30 8.98 5.98
N GLY A 409 3.14 10.19 6.52
CA GLY A 409 2.51 10.44 7.81
C GLY A 409 1.04 10.08 7.88
N SER A 410 0.36 9.87 6.75
CA SER A 410 -1.03 9.41 6.71
C SER A 410 -1.21 8.04 7.38
N ARG A 411 -0.19 7.17 7.28
CA ARG A 411 -0.26 5.76 7.66
C ARG A 411 -1.45 5.03 7.02
N VAL A 412 -1.73 5.32 5.75
CA VAL A 412 -2.81 4.66 4.99
C VAL A 412 -2.25 3.97 3.75
N GLY A 413 -2.67 2.74 3.54
CA GLY A 413 -2.50 1.98 2.30
C GLY A 413 -3.71 1.10 2.05
N TRP A 414 -3.59 0.15 1.13
CA TRP A 414 -4.58 -0.90 0.95
C TRP A 414 -3.92 -2.20 0.47
N VAL A 415 -4.63 -3.30 0.63
CA VAL A 415 -4.30 -4.58 0.02
C VAL A 415 -5.38 -4.94 -0.99
N THR A 416 -4.99 -5.57 -2.09
CA THR A 416 -5.90 -6.16 -3.07
C THR A 416 -5.55 -7.62 -3.32
N ALA A 417 -6.50 -8.53 -3.14
CA ALA A 417 -6.32 -9.97 -3.27
C ALA A 417 -7.67 -10.66 -3.50
N SER A 418 -7.73 -12.00 -3.56
CA SER A 418 -9.00 -12.72 -3.58
C SER A 418 -9.84 -12.49 -2.32
N GLU A 419 -11.16 -12.58 -2.44
CA GLU A 419 -12.14 -12.40 -1.36
C GLU A 419 -11.81 -13.26 -0.14
N GLN A 420 -11.36 -14.51 -0.36
CA GLN A 420 -10.89 -15.40 0.70
C GLN A 420 -9.72 -14.78 1.49
N VAL A 421 -8.72 -14.25 0.79
CA VAL A 421 -7.50 -13.69 1.40
C VAL A 421 -7.82 -12.37 2.10
N ILE A 422 -8.63 -11.50 1.50
CA ILE A 422 -9.09 -10.25 2.12
C ILE A 422 -9.93 -10.53 3.35
N GLU A 423 -10.80 -11.53 3.33
CA GLU A 423 -11.60 -11.90 4.49
C GLU A 423 -10.70 -12.35 5.66
N ARG A 424 -9.67 -13.16 5.41
CA ARG A 424 -8.67 -13.51 6.43
C ARG A 424 -7.89 -12.28 6.92
N TYR A 425 -7.47 -11.39 6.03
CA TYR A 425 -6.79 -10.14 6.40
C TYR A 425 -7.66 -9.28 7.33
N LEU A 426 -8.95 -9.13 7.02
CA LEU A 426 -9.91 -8.42 7.86
C LEU A 426 -9.97 -9.00 9.28
N ARG A 427 -9.98 -10.32 9.43
CA ARG A 427 -9.99 -10.97 10.76
C ARG A 427 -8.72 -10.68 11.57
N HIS A 428 -7.56 -10.58 10.92
CA HIS A 428 -6.32 -10.16 11.59
C HIS A 428 -6.39 -8.68 11.99
N ALA A 429 -6.80 -7.81 11.07
CA ALA A 429 -6.93 -6.37 11.31
C ALA A 429 -7.93 -6.06 12.44
N GLU A 430 -9.04 -6.79 12.53
CA GLU A 430 -10.12 -6.58 13.52
C GLU A 430 -9.66 -6.60 14.98
N VAL A 431 -8.62 -7.38 15.29
CA VAL A 431 -8.10 -7.57 16.66
C VAL A 431 -6.63 -7.16 16.79
N CYS A 432 -6.11 -6.40 15.83
CA CYS A 432 -4.78 -5.82 15.85
C CYS A 432 -4.90 -4.30 15.72
N ASN A 433 -4.84 -3.78 14.49
CA ASN A 433 -4.79 -2.35 14.23
C ASN A 433 -6.15 -1.69 13.99
N GLN A 434 -7.22 -2.47 13.82
CA GLN A 434 -8.58 -2.05 13.49
C GLN A 434 -8.77 -1.27 12.17
N GLY A 435 -7.71 -1.02 11.40
CA GLY A 435 -7.71 -0.19 10.20
C GLY A 435 -7.04 1.19 10.40
N PRO A 436 -6.87 1.97 9.33
CA PRO A 436 -6.23 3.28 9.39
C PRO A 436 -7.05 4.32 10.16
N SER A 437 -6.36 5.33 10.71
CA SER A 437 -6.97 6.48 11.40
C SER A 437 -8.10 7.10 10.56
N GLY A 438 -9.28 7.28 11.16
CA GLY A 438 -10.42 7.90 10.47
C GLY A 438 -10.17 9.35 10.06
N ILE A 439 -9.33 10.10 10.81
CA ILE A 439 -8.86 11.43 10.39
C ILE A 439 -8.03 11.35 9.11
N SER A 440 -7.09 10.41 9.03
CA SER A 440 -6.30 10.20 7.81
C SER A 440 -7.20 9.80 6.64
N GLN A 441 -8.19 8.95 6.88
CA GLN A 441 -9.12 8.49 5.84
C GLN A 441 -9.97 9.65 5.29
N VAL A 442 -10.55 10.50 6.14
CA VAL A 442 -11.40 11.61 5.68
C VAL A 442 -10.59 12.70 4.97
N VAL A 443 -9.35 12.97 5.40
CA VAL A 443 -8.43 13.89 4.73
C VAL A 443 -8.04 13.37 3.35
N LEU A 444 -7.68 12.08 3.24
CA LEU A 444 -7.35 11.47 1.96
C LEU A 444 -8.56 11.38 1.04
N TRP A 445 -9.74 11.00 1.56
CA TRP A 445 -10.96 10.99 0.77
C TRP A 445 -11.31 12.39 0.24
N GLN A 446 -11.24 13.42 1.09
CA GLN A 446 -11.48 14.80 0.64
C GLN A 446 -10.52 15.20 -0.47
N LEU A 447 -9.23 14.87 -0.36
CA LEU A 447 -8.25 15.17 -1.39
C LEU A 447 -8.51 14.39 -2.69
N LEU A 448 -8.61 13.06 -2.58
CA LEU A 448 -8.57 12.13 -3.72
C LEU A 448 -9.90 12.00 -4.45
N ASP A 449 -11.01 12.03 -3.72
CA ASP A 449 -12.36 11.85 -4.27
C ASP A 449 -12.98 13.22 -4.61
N GLU A 450 -13.01 14.14 -3.65
CA GLU A 450 -13.76 15.40 -3.79
C GLU A 450 -12.96 16.50 -4.50
N GLN A 451 -11.68 16.67 -4.18
CA GLN A 451 -10.89 17.79 -4.74
C GLN A 451 -10.21 17.45 -6.06
N TRP A 452 -9.67 16.24 -6.19
CA TRP A 452 -8.93 15.81 -7.37
C TRP A 452 -9.74 14.91 -8.29
N GLY A 453 -10.55 14.01 -7.72
CA GLY A 453 -11.07 12.86 -8.46
C GLY A 453 -9.95 11.98 -9.04
N HIS A 454 -10.33 10.96 -9.81
CA HIS A 454 -9.36 10.06 -10.46
C HIS A 454 -8.45 10.80 -11.43
N GLU A 455 -9.00 11.71 -12.24
CA GLU A 455 -8.22 12.47 -13.23
C GLU A 455 -7.17 13.37 -12.55
N GLY A 456 -7.55 14.12 -11.52
CA GLY A 456 -6.63 14.98 -10.79
C GLY A 456 -5.54 14.19 -10.06
N TYR A 457 -5.87 13.01 -9.51
CA TYR A 457 -4.87 12.14 -8.90
C TYR A 457 -3.88 11.58 -9.94
N LEU A 458 -4.35 11.16 -11.11
CA LEU A 458 -3.47 10.70 -12.19
C LEU A 458 -2.56 11.83 -12.70
N LYS A 459 -3.08 13.06 -12.84
CA LYS A 459 -2.25 14.26 -13.14
C LYS A 459 -1.20 14.52 -12.07
N TRP A 460 -1.55 14.33 -10.79
CA TRP A 460 -0.58 14.41 -9.70
C TRP A 460 0.51 13.33 -9.82
N LEU A 461 0.16 12.10 -10.17
CA LEU A 461 1.14 11.02 -10.38
C LEU A 461 2.05 11.29 -11.59
N MET A 462 1.52 11.88 -12.67
CA MET A 462 2.31 12.35 -13.81
C MET A 462 3.31 13.43 -13.39
N HIS A 463 2.87 14.41 -12.59
CA HIS A 463 3.76 15.41 -12.02
C HIS A 463 4.87 14.78 -11.15
N LEU A 464 4.50 13.81 -10.31
CA LEU A 464 5.44 13.09 -9.46
C LEU A 464 6.46 12.28 -10.27
N ARG A 465 6.04 11.62 -11.36
CA ARG A 465 6.94 10.96 -12.33
C ARG A 465 7.94 11.95 -12.91
N GLY A 466 7.49 13.14 -13.33
CA GLY A 466 8.37 14.19 -13.86
C GLY A 466 9.42 14.66 -12.84
N GLU A 467 9.01 14.87 -11.59
CA GLU A 467 9.92 15.26 -10.51
C GLU A 467 10.97 14.18 -10.22
N TYR A 468 10.56 12.91 -10.11
CA TYR A 468 11.50 11.81 -9.87
C TYR A 468 12.42 11.56 -11.06
N THR A 469 11.94 11.77 -12.29
CA THR A 469 12.78 11.69 -13.51
C THR A 469 13.91 12.71 -13.45
N ARG A 470 13.61 13.98 -13.15
CA ARG A 470 14.64 15.03 -13.02
C ARG A 470 15.64 14.70 -11.90
N ARG A 471 15.17 14.20 -10.77
CA ARG A 471 16.04 13.80 -9.64
C ARG A 471 16.95 12.62 -10.00
N ARG A 472 16.42 11.62 -10.72
CA ARG A 472 17.19 10.50 -11.26
C ARG A 472 18.29 11.01 -12.18
N ASP A 473 17.96 11.92 -13.10
CA ASP A 473 18.92 12.46 -14.07
C ASP A 473 20.04 13.28 -13.41
N VAL A 474 19.73 14.03 -12.33
CA VAL A 474 20.76 14.69 -11.51
C VAL A 474 21.71 13.66 -10.88
N MET A 475 21.16 12.57 -10.35
CA MET A 475 21.96 11.49 -9.76
C MET A 475 22.85 10.80 -10.81
N VAL A 476 22.32 10.54 -12.02
CA VAL A 476 23.10 10.01 -13.16
C VAL A 476 24.30 10.91 -13.44
N ALA A 477 24.06 12.20 -13.67
CA ALA A 477 25.10 13.15 -14.03
C ALA A 477 26.16 13.29 -12.92
N ALA A 478 25.75 13.22 -11.64
CA ALA A 478 26.67 13.23 -10.51
C ALA A 478 27.52 11.95 -10.46
N CYS A 479 26.91 10.78 -10.68
CA CYS A 479 27.62 9.51 -10.71
C CYS A 479 28.67 9.48 -11.83
N ASP A 480 28.28 9.84 -13.04
CA ASP A 480 29.16 9.88 -14.23
C ASP A 480 30.34 10.83 -14.04
N LYS A 481 30.13 11.94 -13.31
CA LYS A 481 31.16 12.95 -13.08
C LYS A 481 32.13 12.59 -11.95
N PHE A 482 31.65 11.97 -10.88
CA PHE A 482 32.40 11.91 -9.63
C PHE A 482 32.76 10.52 -9.14
N LEU A 483 32.13 9.45 -9.61
CA LEU A 483 32.47 8.09 -9.16
C LEU A 483 33.70 7.57 -9.91
N PRO A 484 34.61 6.84 -9.24
CA PRO A 484 35.73 6.19 -9.91
C PRO A 484 35.23 4.97 -10.69
N ALA A 485 34.93 5.15 -11.98
CA ALA A 485 34.33 4.15 -12.87
C ALA A 485 35.18 2.88 -13.05
N GLU A 486 36.46 2.91 -12.66
CA GLU A 486 37.31 1.73 -12.66
C GLU A 486 36.87 0.71 -11.61
N VAL A 487 36.29 1.16 -10.49
CA VAL A 487 35.91 0.28 -9.37
C VAL A 487 34.45 0.41 -8.97
N VAL A 488 33.72 1.43 -9.43
CA VAL A 488 32.28 1.57 -9.15
C VAL A 488 31.48 1.43 -10.43
N SER A 489 30.42 0.63 -10.38
CA SER A 489 29.46 0.46 -11.47
C SER A 489 28.03 0.66 -10.95
N TRP A 490 27.16 1.21 -11.80
CA TRP A 490 25.78 1.52 -11.48
C TRP A 490 24.92 1.39 -12.73
N ASN A 491 23.63 1.13 -12.54
CA ASN A 491 22.62 1.19 -13.59
C ASN A 491 21.62 2.29 -13.24
N ALA A 492 21.24 3.09 -14.23
CA ALA A 492 20.22 4.10 -14.03
C ALA A 492 18.85 3.44 -13.82
N PRO A 493 18.18 3.66 -12.67
CA PRO A 493 16.90 3.04 -12.39
C PRO A 493 15.83 3.61 -13.33
N VAL A 494 14.92 2.73 -13.74
CA VAL A 494 13.72 3.08 -14.54
C VAL A 494 12.47 3.22 -13.68
N ALA A 495 12.56 2.96 -12.38
CA ALA A 495 11.50 3.27 -11.43
C ALA A 495 12.05 3.45 -10.01
N GLY A 496 11.22 4.05 -9.15
CA GLY A 496 11.51 4.16 -7.72
C GLY A 496 12.43 5.32 -7.38
N MET A 497 13.20 5.15 -6.30
CA MET A 497 13.92 6.24 -5.65
C MET A 497 15.30 5.86 -5.10
N PHE A 498 15.85 4.74 -5.59
CA PHE A 498 17.11 4.17 -5.12
C PHE A 498 18.08 3.92 -6.27
N TYR A 499 19.35 4.20 -5.98
CA TYR A 499 20.51 3.88 -6.78
C TYR A 499 21.30 2.77 -6.09
N TRP A 500 21.70 1.77 -6.86
CA TRP A 500 22.49 0.64 -6.39
C TRP A 500 23.89 0.72 -6.97
N LEU A 501 24.85 1.05 -6.11
CA LEU A 501 26.24 1.28 -6.48
C LEU A 501 27.02 0.02 -6.15
N LYS A 502 27.50 -0.69 -7.16
CA LYS A 502 28.37 -1.86 -7.01
C LYS A 502 29.82 -1.40 -6.99
N VAL A 503 30.54 -1.74 -5.92
CA VAL A 503 31.98 -1.50 -5.81
C VAL A 503 32.71 -2.82 -6.02
N ASP A 504 33.70 -2.84 -6.91
CA ASP A 504 34.50 -4.05 -7.20
C ASP A 504 35.49 -4.32 -6.07
N HIS A 505 35.03 -5.09 -5.08
CA HIS A 505 35.83 -5.48 -3.93
C HIS A 505 37.11 -6.25 -4.32
N THR A 506 37.15 -6.93 -5.47
CA THR A 506 38.32 -7.72 -5.89
C THR A 506 39.52 -6.86 -6.26
N ARG A 507 39.27 -5.58 -6.58
CA ARG A 507 40.30 -4.58 -6.90
C ARG A 507 40.81 -3.82 -5.67
N HIS A 508 40.27 -4.08 -4.49
CA HIS A 508 40.71 -3.42 -3.27
C HIS A 508 42.14 -3.87 -2.90
N PRO A 509 43.05 -2.96 -2.47
CA PRO A 509 44.43 -3.33 -2.15
C PRO A 509 44.59 -4.43 -1.09
N ASP A 510 43.60 -4.58 -0.21
CA ASP A 510 43.60 -5.58 0.87
C ASP A 510 42.58 -6.72 0.64
N ALA A 511 42.07 -6.91 -0.59
CA ALA A 511 41.03 -7.90 -0.91
C ALA A 511 41.39 -9.35 -0.56
N SER A 512 42.69 -9.69 -0.50
CA SER A 512 43.17 -11.02 -0.11
C SER A 512 43.19 -11.26 1.40
N HIS A 513 43.03 -10.22 2.21
CA HIS A 513 43.20 -10.27 3.66
C HIS A 513 41.97 -9.82 4.45
N ARG A 514 41.03 -9.13 3.79
CA ARG A 514 39.81 -8.60 4.41
C ARG A 514 38.58 -9.13 3.70
N SER A 515 37.55 -9.40 4.50
CA SER A 515 36.21 -9.75 4.01
C SER A 515 35.55 -8.56 3.31
N ILE A 516 34.51 -8.85 2.52
CA ILE A 516 33.69 -7.81 1.88
C ILE A 516 33.08 -6.88 2.93
N ARG A 517 32.64 -7.42 4.07
CA ARG A 517 32.06 -6.65 5.17
C ARG A 517 33.05 -5.66 5.77
N GLU A 518 34.28 -6.08 6.01
CA GLU A 518 35.30 -5.18 6.56
C GLU A 518 35.63 -4.03 5.61
N ILE A 519 35.63 -4.27 4.29
CA ILE A 519 35.82 -3.21 3.28
C ILE A 519 34.58 -2.31 3.22
N GLU A 520 33.38 -2.88 3.31
CA GLU A 520 32.12 -2.13 3.36
C GLU A 520 32.05 -1.17 4.55
N ASP A 521 32.45 -1.65 5.74
CA ASP A 521 32.48 -0.87 6.98
C ASP A 521 33.45 0.31 6.89
N GLU A 522 34.65 0.09 6.34
CA GLU A 522 35.61 1.17 6.13
C GLU A 522 35.06 2.26 5.18
N ILE A 523 34.53 1.86 4.02
CA ILE A 523 33.97 2.83 3.07
C ILE A 523 32.78 3.57 3.69
N PHE A 524 31.94 2.88 4.46
CA PHE A 524 30.83 3.49 5.18
C PHE A 524 31.33 4.52 6.20
N ASP A 525 32.32 4.20 7.03
CA ASP A 525 32.88 5.12 8.02
C ASP A 525 33.52 6.34 7.35
N LEU A 526 34.26 6.15 6.25
CA LEU A 526 34.81 7.23 5.44
C LEU A 526 33.71 8.12 4.83
N CYS A 527 32.57 7.55 4.43
CA CYS A 527 31.41 8.31 3.99
C CYS A 527 30.89 9.22 5.12
N ILE A 528 30.78 8.69 6.34
CA ILE A 528 30.34 9.47 7.51
C ILE A 528 31.33 10.59 7.82
N GLU A 529 32.64 10.33 7.82
CA GLU A 529 33.68 11.33 8.03
C GLU A 529 33.62 12.46 7.00
N LYS A 530 33.34 12.13 5.74
CA LYS A 530 33.16 13.11 4.64
C LYS A 530 31.78 13.78 4.65
N GLY A 531 30.88 13.37 5.55
CA GLY A 531 29.56 13.96 5.72
C GLY A 531 28.56 13.56 4.63
N VAL A 532 28.53 12.28 4.26
CA VAL A 532 27.47 11.66 3.44
C VAL A 532 26.99 10.36 4.08
N LEU A 533 25.67 10.15 4.10
CA LEU A 533 25.06 8.92 4.57
C LEU A 533 24.51 8.12 3.38
N VAL A 534 25.07 6.93 3.17
CA VAL A 534 24.56 5.88 2.27
C VAL A 534 24.18 4.65 3.10
N ALA A 535 23.40 3.73 2.54
CA ALA A 535 23.11 2.47 3.23
C ALA A 535 24.03 1.35 2.72
N LYS A 536 24.60 0.59 3.64
CA LYS A 536 25.40 -0.61 3.33
C LYS A 536 24.54 -1.66 2.63
N GLY A 537 25.09 -2.34 1.64
CA GLY A 537 24.41 -3.39 0.90
C GLY A 537 24.09 -4.60 1.77
N SER A 538 24.99 -4.94 2.69
CA SER A 538 24.81 -6.06 3.65
C SER A 538 23.54 -5.95 4.49
N TRP A 539 23.06 -4.73 4.79
CA TRP A 539 21.81 -4.49 5.54
C TRP A 539 20.56 -5.00 4.82
N PHE A 540 20.65 -5.27 3.52
CA PHE A 540 19.54 -5.71 2.69
C PHE A 540 19.62 -7.19 2.32
N MET A 541 20.67 -7.91 2.71
CA MET A 541 20.79 -9.33 2.38
C MET A 541 19.66 -10.15 3.01
N ALA A 542 18.98 -10.96 2.20
CA ALA A 542 17.90 -11.82 2.68
C ALA A 542 18.39 -12.86 3.71
N GLU A 543 19.63 -13.34 3.53
CA GLU A 543 20.29 -14.32 4.40
C GLU A 543 21.50 -13.67 5.09
N GLN A 544 21.27 -13.07 6.26
CA GLN A 544 22.24 -12.25 7.00
C GLN A 544 23.47 -13.02 7.51
N ASP A 545 23.37 -14.35 7.63
CA ASP A 545 24.43 -15.26 8.07
C ASP A 545 25.41 -15.66 6.95
N LYS A 546 25.08 -15.38 5.68
CA LYS A 546 25.96 -15.67 4.54
C LYS A 546 26.93 -14.52 4.27
N GLU A 547 28.05 -14.81 3.61
CA GLU A 547 28.92 -13.77 3.07
C GLU A 547 28.23 -13.05 1.91
N PRO A 548 28.39 -11.71 1.78
CA PRO A 548 27.84 -10.97 0.64
C PRO A 548 28.38 -11.49 -0.69
N SER A 549 27.50 -11.60 -1.69
CA SER A 549 27.90 -11.94 -3.06
C SER A 549 28.64 -10.80 -3.78
N GLY A 550 28.58 -9.58 -3.22
CA GLY A 550 29.30 -8.42 -3.70
C GLY A 550 29.24 -7.27 -2.70
N LEU A 551 29.99 -6.22 -3.00
CA LEU A 551 30.05 -5.00 -2.21
C LEU A 551 29.16 -3.94 -2.86
N PHE A 552 28.15 -3.47 -2.12
CA PHE A 552 27.15 -2.56 -2.65
C PHE A 552 26.81 -1.45 -1.67
N PHE A 553 26.38 -0.31 -2.18
CA PHE A 553 25.78 0.77 -1.41
C PHE A 553 24.50 1.26 -2.06
N ARG A 554 23.47 1.52 -1.24
CA ARG A 554 22.24 2.17 -1.70
C ARG A 554 22.29 3.67 -1.41
N ALA A 555 22.12 4.49 -2.45
CA ALA A 555 21.88 5.92 -2.35
C ALA A 555 20.44 6.25 -2.77
N THR A 556 19.77 7.20 -2.12
CA THR A 556 18.42 7.64 -2.53
C THR A 556 18.47 9.01 -3.18
N PHE A 557 17.66 9.23 -4.21
CA PHE A 557 17.47 10.54 -4.86
C PHE A 557 16.13 11.21 -4.51
N ALA A 558 15.45 10.74 -3.46
CA ALA A 558 14.18 11.33 -3.00
C ALA A 558 14.35 12.50 -2.02
N ALA A 559 15.35 12.42 -1.13
CA ALA A 559 15.36 13.23 0.09
C ALA A 559 16.08 14.57 -0.04
N ALA A 560 17.28 14.58 -0.63
CA ALA A 560 18.12 15.76 -0.71
C ALA A 560 17.72 16.68 -1.89
N SER A 561 18.09 17.96 -1.83
CA SER A 561 18.00 18.86 -2.98
C SER A 561 19.00 18.45 -4.08
N PRO A 562 18.77 18.82 -5.36
CA PRO A 562 19.67 18.50 -6.46
C PRO A 562 21.16 18.79 -6.19
N ASP A 563 21.49 19.98 -5.70
CA ASP A 563 22.88 20.33 -5.39
C ASP A 563 23.49 19.47 -4.28
N LYS A 564 22.68 19.09 -3.28
CA LYS A 564 23.12 18.23 -2.18
C LYS A 564 23.24 16.77 -2.61
N MET A 565 22.45 16.30 -3.58
CA MET A 565 22.63 14.98 -4.18
C MET A 565 23.97 14.91 -4.92
N THR A 566 24.28 15.92 -5.72
CA THR A 566 25.56 16.02 -6.45
C THR A 566 26.76 16.02 -5.50
N GLU A 567 26.72 16.85 -4.46
CA GLU A 567 27.76 16.91 -3.42
C GLU A 567 27.89 15.59 -2.64
N ALA A 568 26.77 14.90 -2.36
CA ALA A 568 26.79 13.61 -1.68
C ALA A 568 27.51 12.54 -2.50
N ILE A 569 27.25 12.46 -3.80
CA ILE A 569 27.93 11.51 -4.70
C ILE A 569 29.41 11.85 -4.87
N HIS A 570 29.76 13.13 -4.92
CA HIS A 570 31.16 13.56 -4.88
C HIS A 570 31.88 13.02 -3.64
N ARG A 571 31.31 13.23 -2.45
CA ARG A 571 31.86 12.73 -1.17
C ARG A 571 31.97 11.21 -1.11
N PHE A 572 30.97 10.49 -1.64
CA PHE A 572 31.01 9.03 -1.72
C PHE A 572 32.14 8.56 -2.66
N GLY A 573 32.29 9.19 -3.83
CA GLY A 573 33.40 8.91 -4.74
C GLY A 573 34.75 9.11 -4.08
N ASP A 574 34.93 10.17 -3.29
CA ASP A 574 36.15 10.43 -2.52
C ASP A 574 36.40 9.41 -1.41
N ALA A 575 35.35 8.91 -0.75
CA ALA A 575 35.47 7.83 0.23
C ALA A 575 35.98 6.54 -0.42
N VAL A 576 35.43 6.18 -1.58
CA VAL A 576 35.89 5.01 -2.35
C VAL A 576 37.33 5.18 -2.82
N ARG A 577 37.70 6.35 -3.39
CA ARG A 577 39.09 6.61 -3.80
C ARG A 577 40.06 6.49 -2.64
N GLN A 578 39.71 7.03 -1.47
CA GLN A 578 40.56 6.95 -0.28
C GLN A 578 40.76 5.51 0.18
N SER A 579 39.68 4.71 0.28
CA SER A 579 39.75 3.29 0.65
C SER A 579 40.59 2.49 -0.35
N TYR A 580 40.41 2.72 -1.65
CA TYR A 580 41.15 2.04 -2.71
C TYR A 580 42.55 2.62 -2.98
N ARG A 581 42.99 3.64 -2.22
CA ARG A 581 44.29 4.31 -2.38
C ARG A 581 44.50 4.84 -3.81
N MET A 582 43.42 5.35 -4.41
CA MET A 582 43.40 5.95 -5.75
C MET A 582 43.81 7.42 -5.67
N ASN A 583 44.57 7.88 -6.67
CA ASN A 583 45.05 9.27 -6.77
C ASN A 583 43.98 10.23 -7.28
#